data_AF-A0A402A3L0-F1
#
_entry.id   AF-A0A402A3L0-F1
#
_cell.length_a   1.000
_cell.length_b   1.000
_cell.length_c   1.000
_cell.angle_alpha   90.00
_cell.angle_beta   90.00
_cell.angle_gamma   90.00
#
_symmetry.space_group_name_H-M   'P 1'
#
loop_
_entity.id
_entity.type
_entity.pdbx_description
1 polymer ?
#
loop_
_entity_poly.entity_id
_entity_poly.type
_entity_poly.pdbx_seq_one_letter_code
_entity_poly.pdbx_strand_id
1 'polypeptide(L)'
;MVAQTIRRQLLFSSILLLLMVCIAACDAPGNSSTTHTGPVQATATLHQVHPTSVSGSLTQGQGPIQVATPTLVPDGSTTTQQIVLGDRTLIIYSANKQKSSSENATLINLDLAIQNTSEQAIKNQATFFQLLGAEGDTFSYQYNSTDDFYGTIAAHATQRGQIDFQVPTGAVKTISLLYRPEDAKETTIIQLKLS
;
A
#
# COMPACT_ATOMS: atom_id res chain seq x y z
N MET A 1 -28.66 -47.39 17.24
CA MET A 1 -28.13 -46.16 16.60
C MET A 1 -26.97 -45.58 17.42
N VAL A 2 -25.95 -46.41 17.73
CA VAL A 2 -24.79 -46.04 18.60
C VAL A 2 -23.44 -46.39 17.95
N ALA A 3 -23.44 -47.19 16.87
CA ALA A 3 -22.22 -47.68 16.22
C ALA A 3 -21.58 -46.68 15.23
N GLN A 4 -22.25 -45.59 14.86
CA GLN A 4 -21.77 -44.65 13.84
C GLN A 4 -20.92 -43.51 14.40
N THR A 5 -20.97 -43.28 15.71
CA THR A 5 -20.28 -42.15 16.37
C THR A 5 -18.81 -42.48 16.70
N ILE A 6 -18.47 -43.76 16.88
CA ILE A 6 -17.12 -44.19 17.30
C ILE A 6 -16.11 -44.18 16.15
N ARG A 7 -16.55 -44.41 14.90
CA ARG A 7 -15.66 -44.39 13.72
C ARG A 7 -15.16 -43.00 13.33
N ARG A 8 -15.86 -41.93 13.73
CA ARG A 8 -15.46 -40.55 13.41
C ARG A 8 -14.35 -40.03 14.34
N GLN A 9 -14.27 -40.47 15.59
CA GLN A 9 -13.22 -40.02 16.52
C GLN A 9 -11.84 -40.64 16.26
N LEU A 10 -11.78 -41.85 15.68
CA LEU A 10 -10.51 -42.50 15.34
C LEU A 10 -9.81 -41.90 14.11
N LEU A 11 -10.54 -41.22 13.21
CA LEU A 11 -9.96 -40.58 12.02
C LEU A 11 -9.32 -39.20 12.30
N PHE A 12 -9.79 -38.48 13.32
CA PHE A 12 -9.21 -37.18 13.69
C PHE A 12 -7.92 -37.29 14.51
N SER A 13 -7.72 -38.40 15.24
CA SER A 13 -6.51 -38.64 16.03
C SER A 13 -5.26 -38.88 15.16
N SER A 14 -5.43 -39.50 13.99
CA SER A 14 -4.32 -39.84 13.08
C SER A 14 -3.76 -38.65 12.30
N ILE A 15 -4.55 -37.59 12.09
CA ILE A 15 -4.10 -36.39 11.36
C ILE A 15 -3.29 -35.46 12.27
N LEU A 16 -3.58 -35.45 13.58
CA LEU A 16 -2.85 -34.63 14.55
C LEU A 16 -1.46 -35.18 14.87
N LEU A 17 -1.24 -36.50 14.74
CA LEU A 17 0.07 -37.12 14.97
C LEU A 17 1.05 -36.94 13.80
N LEU A 18 0.57 -36.67 12.59
CA LEU A 18 1.42 -36.51 11.39
C LEU A 18 2.00 -35.09 11.23
N LEU A 19 1.39 -34.07 11.85
CA LEU A 19 1.85 -32.67 11.73
C LEU A 19 2.96 -32.29 12.74
N MET A 20 3.22 -33.14 13.74
CA MET A 20 4.22 -32.91 14.80
C MET A 20 5.64 -33.41 14.45
N VAL A 21 5.85 -33.99 13.27
CA VAL A 21 7.15 -34.59 12.87
C VAL A 21 8.03 -33.64 12.02
N CYS A 22 7.56 -32.44 11.67
CA CYS A 22 8.32 -31.51 10.81
C CYS A 22 9.22 -30.51 11.58
N ILE A 23 9.47 -30.69 12.87
CA ILE A 23 10.37 -29.82 13.66
C ILE A 23 11.62 -30.60 14.09
N ALA A 24 12.50 -30.90 13.13
CA ALA A 24 13.90 -31.27 13.42
C ALA A 24 14.73 -31.29 12.13
N ALA A 25 15.42 -30.19 11.82
CA ALA A 25 16.78 -30.18 11.26
C ALA A 25 17.11 -28.82 10.64
N CYS A 26 17.87 -27.99 11.36
CA CYS A 26 19.10 -27.35 10.87
C CYS A 26 19.70 -26.51 11.99
N ASP A 27 20.34 -27.19 12.95
CA ASP A 27 21.41 -26.59 13.73
C ASP A 27 22.74 -26.92 13.04
N ALA A 28 23.50 -25.90 12.68
CA ALA A 28 24.92 -26.02 12.37
C ALA A 28 25.68 -24.92 13.14
N PRO A 29 26.65 -25.27 14.01
CA PRO A 29 27.42 -24.29 14.77
C PRO A 29 28.61 -23.80 13.93
N GLY A 30 28.66 -22.49 13.67
CA GLY A 30 29.82 -21.80 13.11
C GLY A 30 30.38 -20.81 14.12
N ASN A 31 31.30 -21.27 14.96
CA ASN A 31 31.99 -20.45 15.96
C ASN A 31 33.18 -19.73 15.30
N SER A 32 33.19 -18.40 15.32
CA SER A 32 34.41 -17.59 15.15
C SER A 32 34.25 -16.30 15.93
N SER A 33 34.72 -16.34 17.17
CA SER A 33 34.93 -15.19 18.02
C SER A 33 36.15 -14.42 17.52
N THR A 34 35.98 -13.13 17.25
CA THR A 34 37.08 -12.15 17.39
C THR A 34 36.57 -11.00 18.24
N THR A 35 37.19 -10.88 19.40
CA THR A 35 37.04 -9.82 20.41
C THR A 35 37.44 -8.46 19.86
N HIS A 36 36.63 -7.43 20.11
CA HIS A 36 37.13 -6.08 20.36
C HIS A 36 36.29 -5.40 21.45
N THR A 37 36.90 -5.29 22.61
CA THR A 37 36.53 -4.43 23.73
C THR A 37 36.89 -2.98 23.42
N GLY A 38 35.97 -2.05 23.67
CA GLY A 38 36.26 -0.62 23.77
C GLY A 38 34.99 0.23 23.73
N PRO A 39 34.69 1.05 24.75
CA PRO A 39 33.57 1.97 24.71
C PRO A 39 34.01 3.21 23.93
N VAL A 40 33.36 3.53 22.81
CA VAL A 40 33.49 4.86 22.19
C VAL A 40 32.11 5.44 22.03
N GLN A 41 31.83 6.38 22.93
CA GLN A 41 30.73 7.31 22.89
C GLN A 41 30.87 8.14 21.61
N ALA A 42 30.21 7.72 20.52
CA ALA A 42 30.19 8.47 19.29
C ALA A 42 29.17 9.62 19.43
N THR A 43 29.66 10.81 19.75
CA THR A 43 28.92 12.06 19.55
C THR A 43 28.59 12.17 18.06
N ALA A 44 27.33 11.96 17.68
CA ALA A 44 26.88 12.14 16.31
C ALA A 44 27.11 13.60 15.90
N THR A 45 28.10 13.83 15.05
CA THR A 45 28.33 15.13 14.43
C THR A 45 27.29 15.30 13.33
N LEU A 46 26.41 16.29 13.47
CA LEU A 46 25.48 16.68 12.41
C LEU A 46 26.29 17.11 11.18
N HIS A 47 26.31 16.28 10.15
CA HIS A 47 26.82 16.68 8.84
C HIS A 47 25.78 17.58 8.18
N GLN A 48 26.06 18.87 8.14
CA GLN A 48 25.30 19.83 7.35
C GLN A 48 25.63 19.59 5.87
N VAL A 49 24.75 18.87 5.18
CA VAL A 49 24.80 18.73 3.73
C VAL A 49 24.40 20.06 3.10
N HIS A 50 25.35 20.72 2.44
CA HIS A 50 25.07 21.89 1.62
C HIS A 50 24.63 21.39 0.23
N PRO A 51 23.39 21.67 -0.21
CA PRO A 51 22.94 21.23 -1.52
C PRO A 51 23.76 21.92 -2.61
N THR A 52 24.44 21.15 -3.44
CA THR A 52 25.14 21.65 -4.63
C THR A 52 24.11 22.12 -5.64
N SER A 53 24.11 23.42 -5.94
CA SER A 53 23.25 23.97 -7.01
C SER A 53 23.71 23.40 -8.35
N VAL A 54 22.81 22.71 -9.06
CA VAL A 54 23.07 22.22 -10.42
C VAL A 54 23.03 23.43 -11.36
N SER A 55 24.20 23.86 -11.86
CA SER A 55 24.31 24.86 -12.93
C SER A 55 24.08 24.17 -14.28
N GLY A 56 22.80 24.00 -14.62
CA GLY A 56 22.34 23.47 -15.90
C GLY A 56 20.90 23.91 -16.09
N SER A 57 20.55 24.27 -17.33
CA SER A 57 19.23 24.81 -17.72
C SER A 57 18.09 24.11 -16.97
N LEU A 58 17.43 24.84 -16.06
CA LEU A 58 16.30 24.39 -15.28
C LEU A 58 15.09 24.19 -16.20
N THR A 59 14.99 23.05 -16.89
CA THR A 59 13.66 22.46 -17.05
C THR A 59 13.26 22.01 -15.66
N GLN A 60 12.55 22.90 -14.95
CA GLN A 60 11.95 22.65 -13.65
C GLN A 60 11.28 21.27 -13.70
N GLY A 61 11.82 20.30 -12.95
CA GLY A 61 11.21 19.00 -12.83
C GLY A 61 9.80 19.20 -12.30
N GLN A 62 8.80 18.81 -13.07
CA GLN A 62 7.41 18.94 -12.67
C GLN A 62 7.18 17.93 -11.54
N GLY A 63 7.15 18.42 -10.31
CA GLY A 63 6.82 17.62 -9.14
C GLY A 63 5.38 17.07 -9.25
N PRO A 64 4.99 16.14 -8.36
CA PRO A 64 3.65 15.58 -8.35
C PRO A 64 2.57 16.66 -8.39
N ILE A 65 1.53 16.44 -9.20
CA ILE A 65 0.38 17.35 -9.22
C ILE A 65 -0.36 17.19 -7.88
N GLN A 66 -0.47 18.28 -7.11
CA GLN A 66 -1.32 18.31 -5.91
C GLN A 66 -2.74 18.71 -6.30
N VAL A 67 -3.70 17.81 -6.11
CA VAL A 67 -5.11 18.10 -6.36
C VAL A 67 -5.76 18.48 -5.02
N ALA A 68 -5.76 19.79 -4.72
CA ALA A 68 -6.27 20.32 -3.46
C ALA A 68 -7.82 20.24 -3.34
N THR A 69 -8.52 20.18 -4.48
CA THR A 69 -9.99 20.16 -4.50
C THR A 69 -10.48 19.24 -5.63
N PRO A 70 -10.92 18.02 -5.31
CA PRO A 70 -11.56 17.15 -6.29
C PRO A 70 -12.81 17.82 -6.88
N THR A 71 -13.04 17.68 -8.18
CA THR A 71 -14.31 18.10 -8.79
C THR A 71 -15.42 17.21 -8.24
N LEU A 72 -16.54 17.81 -7.80
CA LEU A 72 -17.70 17.06 -7.31
C LEU A 72 -18.29 16.20 -8.43
N VAL A 73 -18.52 14.93 -8.13
CA VAL A 73 -19.22 14.03 -9.05
C VAL A 73 -20.71 14.42 -9.04
N PRO A 74 -21.43 14.38 -10.18
CA PRO A 74 -22.83 14.82 -10.26
C PRO A 74 -23.82 14.08 -9.34
N ASP A 75 -23.39 13.03 -8.64
CA ASP A 75 -24.20 12.24 -7.71
C ASP A 75 -24.45 12.92 -6.35
N GLY A 76 -23.81 14.08 -6.09
CA GLY A 76 -23.99 14.85 -4.86
C GLY A 76 -23.25 14.29 -3.64
N SER A 77 -22.36 13.30 -3.83
CA SER A 77 -21.54 12.73 -2.76
C SER A 77 -20.42 13.69 -2.36
N THR A 78 -20.35 14.04 -1.07
CA THR A 78 -19.27 14.89 -0.53
C THR A 78 -17.96 14.14 -0.32
N THR A 79 -18.01 12.80 -0.32
CA THR A 79 -16.86 11.91 -0.10
C THR A 79 -16.22 11.43 -1.39
N THR A 80 -16.96 11.42 -2.50
CA THR A 80 -16.41 11.03 -3.80
C THR A 80 -15.40 12.08 -4.31
N GLN A 81 -14.28 11.61 -4.86
CA GLN A 81 -13.23 12.44 -5.43
C GLN A 81 -12.94 12.00 -6.86
N GLN A 82 -12.95 12.94 -7.81
CA GLN A 82 -12.53 12.69 -9.19
C GLN A 82 -11.25 13.45 -9.51
N ILE A 83 -10.29 12.75 -10.12
CA ILE A 83 -8.97 13.27 -10.50
C ILE A 83 -8.72 12.90 -11.95
N VAL A 84 -8.72 13.92 -12.81
CA VAL A 84 -8.48 13.77 -14.26
C VAL A 84 -6.97 13.90 -14.51
N LEU A 85 -6.40 12.88 -15.16
CA LEU A 85 -5.01 12.83 -15.62
C LEU A 85 -4.99 12.88 -17.16
N GLY A 86 -3.84 12.64 -17.79
CA GLY A 86 -3.70 12.74 -19.25
C GLY A 86 -4.43 11.61 -19.98
N ASP A 87 -4.15 10.36 -19.63
CA ASP A 87 -4.71 9.18 -20.29
C ASP A 87 -5.80 8.45 -19.47
N ARG A 88 -6.06 8.90 -18.24
CA ARG A 88 -7.01 8.26 -17.32
C ARG A 88 -7.68 9.24 -16.36
N THR A 89 -8.77 8.79 -15.75
CA THR A 89 -9.43 9.46 -14.63
C THR A 89 -9.48 8.50 -13.45
N LEU A 90 -9.03 8.95 -12.28
CA LEU A 90 -9.22 8.26 -11.01
C LEU A 90 -10.52 8.74 -10.37
N ILE A 91 -11.32 7.80 -9.88
CA ILE A 91 -12.54 8.07 -9.13
C ILE A 91 -12.41 7.34 -7.80
N ILE A 92 -12.34 8.07 -6.69
CA ILE A 92 -12.32 7.50 -5.34
C ILE A 92 -13.75 7.63 -4.80
N TYR A 93 -14.45 6.51 -4.68
CA TYR A 93 -15.82 6.48 -4.16
C TYR A 93 -15.83 6.65 -2.64
N SER A 94 -14.90 5.98 -1.95
CA SER A 94 -14.76 6.11 -0.50
C SER A 94 -13.35 5.79 -0.03
N ALA A 95 -12.99 6.37 1.12
CA ALA A 95 -11.81 6.04 1.88
C ALA A 95 -12.24 5.90 3.35
N ASN A 96 -12.15 4.70 3.90
CA ASN A 96 -12.65 4.40 5.24
C ASN A 96 -11.51 3.93 6.13
N LYS A 97 -11.56 4.32 7.41
CA LYS A 97 -10.66 3.79 8.43
C LYS A 97 -11.33 2.64 9.19
N GLN A 98 -10.61 1.56 9.42
CA GLN A 98 -11.08 0.44 10.21
C GLN A 98 -9.99 -0.04 11.17
N LYS A 99 -10.40 -0.55 12.33
CA LYS A 99 -9.46 -1.16 13.27
C LYS A 99 -8.87 -2.43 12.64
N SER A 100 -7.55 -2.58 12.67
CA SER A 100 -6.89 -3.82 12.25
C SER A 100 -6.99 -4.89 13.35
N SER A 101 -6.75 -6.15 12.98
CA SER A 101 -6.53 -7.24 13.95
C SER A 101 -5.27 -7.03 14.79
N SER A 102 -4.31 -6.25 14.30
CA SER A 102 -3.12 -5.82 15.05
C SER A 102 -3.39 -4.53 15.85
N GLU A 103 -3.03 -4.52 17.14
CA GLU A 103 -3.34 -3.41 18.07
C GLU A 103 -2.72 -2.07 17.67
N ASN A 104 -1.60 -2.08 16.95
CA ASN A 104 -0.87 -0.88 16.53
C ASN A 104 -1.11 -0.51 15.07
N ALA A 105 -2.08 -1.15 14.41
CA ALA A 105 -2.38 -0.93 13.01
C ALA A 105 -3.83 -0.51 12.76
N THR A 106 -4.01 0.28 11.71
CA THR A 106 -5.29 0.69 11.16
C THR A 106 -5.35 0.27 9.71
N LEU A 107 -6.51 -0.24 9.28
CA LEU A 107 -6.80 -0.49 7.88
C LEU A 107 -7.39 0.76 7.24
N ILE A 108 -6.92 1.08 6.04
CA ILE A 108 -7.47 2.12 5.19
C ILE A 108 -8.03 1.41 3.96
N ASN A 109 -9.35 1.33 3.87
CA ASN A 109 -10.02 0.71 2.73
C ASN A 109 -10.36 1.78 1.71
N LEU A 110 -9.82 1.65 0.51
CA LEU A 110 -10.12 2.50 -0.62
C LEU A 110 -11.03 1.74 -1.59
N ASP A 111 -12.15 2.35 -1.97
CA ASP A 111 -12.96 1.92 -3.10
C ASP A 111 -12.74 2.91 -4.23
N LEU A 112 -12.13 2.46 -5.32
CA LEU A 112 -11.74 3.31 -6.43
C LEU A 112 -11.99 2.67 -7.79
N ALA A 113 -12.13 3.53 -8.79
CA ALA A 113 -12.12 3.16 -10.20
C ALA A 113 -11.07 3.95 -10.96
N ILE A 114 -10.55 3.30 -12.01
CA ILE A 114 -9.72 3.91 -13.04
C ILE A 114 -10.48 3.81 -14.34
N GLN A 115 -10.80 4.95 -14.92
CA GLN A 115 -11.34 5.04 -16.26
C GLN A 115 -10.19 5.39 -17.21
N ASN A 116 -9.93 4.54 -18.18
CA ASN A 116 -9.05 4.88 -19.30
C ASN A 116 -9.77 5.88 -20.21
N THR A 117 -9.17 7.03 -20.47
CA THR A 117 -9.73 8.09 -21.33
C THR A 117 -8.98 8.21 -22.65
N SER A 118 -8.04 7.31 -22.91
CA SER A 118 -7.23 7.28 -24.13
C SER A 118 -7.71 6.23 -25.13
N GLU A 119 -7.18 6.33 -26.35
CA GLU A 119 -7.39 5.35 -27.43
C GLU A 119 -6.51 4.09 -27.28
N GLN A 120 -5.60 4.05 -26.30
CA GLN A 120 -4.68 2.94 -26.08
C GLN A 120 -5.02 2.22 -24.77
N ALA A 121 -4.63 0.96 -24.65
CA ALA A 121 -4.75 0.26 -23.38
C ALA A 121 -3.71 0.79 -22.38
N ILE A 122 -4.11 0.95 -21.11
CA ILE A 122 -3.25 1.40 -20.01
C ILE A 122 -3.01 0.27 -19.01
N LYS A 123 -1.96 0.38 -18.19
CA LYS A 123 -1.71 -0.59 -17.11
C LYS A 123 -2.23 -0.08 -15.78
N ASN A 124 -2.69 -1.01 -14.95
CA ASN A 124 -2.96 -0.78 -13.54
C ASN A 124 -2.24 -1.83 -12.69
N GLN A 125 -1.40 -1.38 -11.76
CA GLN A 125 -0.58 -2.27 -10.92
C GLN A 125 -0.67 -1.84 -9.47
N ALA A 126 -0.59 -2.79 -8.55
CA ALA A 126 -0.59 -2.53 -7.12
C ALA A 126 0.49 -1.51 -6.71
N THR A 127 1.68 -1.56 -7.31
CA THR A 127 2.80 -0.67 -7.03
C THR A 127 2.55 0.81 -7.36
N PHE A 128 1.50 1.11 -8.13
CA PHE A 128 1.10 2.48 -8.47
C PHE A 128 0.44 3.21 -7.30
N PHE A 129 0.02 2.50 -6.24
CA PHE A 129 -0.71 3.06 -5.12
C PHE A 129 0.10 2.97 -3.83
N GLN A 130 0.29 4.12 -3.19
CA GLN A 130 0.91 4.20 -1.85
C GLN A 130 0.17 5.24 -1.03
N LEU A 131 0.14 5.07 0.29
CA LEU A 131 -0.35 6.11 1.18
C LEU A 131 0.81 6.98 1.66
N LEU A 132 0.60 8.30 1.74
CA LEU A 132 1.49 9.24 2.40
C LEU A 132 0.86 9.66 3.73
N GLY A 133 1.61 9.51 4.82
CA GLY A 133 1.27 10.08 6.12
C GLY A 133 1.55 11.58 6.20
N ALA A 134 1.13 12.20 7.31
CA ALA A 134 1.31 13.62 7.60
C ALA A 134 2.77 14.10 7.48
N GLU A 135 3.70 13.26 7.91
CA GLU A 135 5.13 13.56 7.99
C GLU A 135 5.90 13.20 6.71
N GLY A 136 5.18 12.77 5.66
CA GLY A 136 5.78 12.32 4.40
C GLY A 136 6.17 10.84 4.36
N ASP A 137 5.90 10.09 5.43
CA ASP A 137 6.08 8.63 5.45
C ASP A 137 5.24 7.96 4.37
N THR A 138 5.82 7.00 3.65
CA THR A 138 5.12 6.24 2.61
C THR A 138 4.77 4.83 3.06
N PHE A 139 3.52 4.42 2.86
CA PHE A 139 3.03 3.08 3.17
C PHE A 139 2.56 2.40 1.88
N SER A 140 3.23 1.32 1.47
CA SER A 140 2.91 0.57 0.24
C SER A 140 2.36 -0.83 0.51
N TYR A 141 2.29 -1.23 1.78
CA TYR A 141 1.80 -2.56 2.15
C TYR A 141 0.28 -2.62 2.00
N GLN A 142 -0.16 -3.33 0.96
CA GLN A 142 -1.55 -3.63 0.70
C GLN A 142 -1.87 -4.98 1.33
N TYR A 143 -2.66 -4.93 2.42
CA TYR A 143 -3.10 -6.10 3.17
C TYR A 143 -4.02 -6.98 2.33
N ASN A 144 -4.87 -6.36 1.51
CA ASN A 144 -5.79 -7.04 0.61
C ASN A 144 -6.17 -6.13 -0.57
N SER A 145 -6.63 -6.73 -1.67
CA SER A 145 -7.18 -6.01 -2.82
C SER A 145 -8.10 -6.93 -3.61
N THR A 146 -9.04 -6.37 -4.37
CA THR A 146 -9.82 -7.18 -5.31
C THR A 146 -8.93 -7.67 -6.46
N ASP A 147 -8.91 -8.99 -6.71
CA ASP A 147 -7.99 -9.62 -7.69
C ASP A 147 -8.17 -9.06 -9.11
N ASP A 148 -9.40 -8.72 -9.49
CA ASP A 148 -9.75 -8.17 -10.79
C ASP A 148 -9.60 -6.65 -10.85
N PHE A 149 -8.97 -6.00 -9.86
CA PHE A 149 -8.70 -4.57 -9.92
C PHE A 149 -7.45 -4.25 -10.75
N TYR A 150 -6.47 -5.15 -10.79
CA TYR A 150 -5.19 -4.93 -11.46
C TYR A 150 -5.16 -5.59 -12.85
N GLY A 151 -4.28 -5.10 -13.71
CA GLY A 151 -4.08 -5.64 -15.06
C GLY A 151 -4.07 -4.56 -16.14
N THR A 152 -4.48 -4.95 -17.35
CA THR A 152 -4.59 -4.03 -18.49
C THR A 152 -6.02 -3.52 -18.60
N ILE A 153 -6.18 -2.20 -18.68
CA ILE A 153 -7.48 -1.55 -18.90
C ILE A 153 -7.56 -1.18 -20.37
N ALA A 154 -8.52 -1.77 -21.10
CA ALA A 154 -8.75 -1.45 -22.50
C ALA A 154 -9.07 0.05 -22.71
N ALA A 155 -8.88 0.54 -23.93
CA ALA A 155 -9.26 1.89 -24.32
C ALA A 155 -10.72 2.18 -23.92
N HIS A 156 -10.97 3.35 -23.34
CA HIS A 156 -12.29 3.81 -22.87
C HIS A 156 -12.99 2.93 -21.82
N ALA A 157 -12.30 1.93 -21.26
CA ALA A 157 -12.86 1.04 -20.25
C ALA A 157 -12.64 1.57 -18.83
N THR A 158 -13.47 1.09 -17.90
CA THR A 158 -13.37 1.39 -16.47
C THR A 158 -13.16 0.11 -15.68
N GLN A 159 -12.18 0.12 -14.78
CA GLN A 159 -11.92 -0.96 -13.84
C GLN A 159 -12.07 -0.42 -12.41
N ARG A 160 -12.92 -1.07 -11.59
CA ARG A 160 -13.20 -0.68 -10.21
C ARG A 160 -12.76 -1.80 -9.27
N GLY A 161 -12.26 -1.43 -8.10
CA GLY A 161 -11.90 -2.40 -7.08
C GLY A 161 -11.59 -1.75 -5.76
N GLN A 162 -11.22 -2.59 -4.80
CA GLN A 162 -10.87 -2.17 -3.45
C GLN A 162 -9.40 -2.43 -3.16
N ILE A 163 -8.78 -1.52 -2.40
CA ILE A 163 -7.43 -1.67 -1.87
C ILE A 163 -7.47 -1.42 -0.37
N ASP A 164 -6.98 -2.39 0.41
CA ASP A 164 -6.83 -2.28 1.84
C ASP A 164 -5.36 -2.07 2.19
N PHE A 165 -5.03 -0.90 2.72
CA PHE A 165 -3.71 -0.63 3.26
C PHE A 165 -3.71 -0.88 4.76
N GLN A 166 -2.64 -1.48 5.28
CA GLN A 166 -2.40 -1.53 6.72
C GLN A 166 -1.30 -0.55 7.08
N VAL A 167 -1.62 0.43 7.93
CA VAL A 167 -0.69 1.50 8.35
C VAL A 167 -0.62 1.57 9.88
N PRO A 168 0.49 2.10 10.46
CA PRO A 168 0.55 2.39 11.88
C PRO A 168 -0.56 3.35 12.30
N THR A 169 -1.24 3.08 13.41
CA THR A 169 -2.38 3.91 13.88
C THR A 169 -2.00 5.39 14.07
N GLY A 170 -0.75 5.68 14.45
CA GLY A 170 -0.25 7.05 14.60
C GLY A 170 -0.19 7.86 13.30
N ALA A 171 -0.12 7.20 12.14
CA ALA A 171 0.02 7.83 10.84
C ALA A 171 -1.31 8.28 10.19
N VAL A 172 -2.46 7.92 10.79
CA VAL A 172 -3.79 8.06 10.16
C VAL A 172 -4.40 9.47 10.30
N LYS A 173 -3.76 10.39 11.04
CA LYS A 173 -4.32 11.73 11.32
C LYS A 173 -4.63 12.51 10.03
N THR A 174 -3.71 12.48 9.07
CA THR A 174 -3.89 12.99 7.72
C THR A 174 -3.21 12.02 6.77
N ILE A 175 -3.96 11.50 5.80
CA ILE A 175 -3.44 10.52 4.85
C ILE A 175 -3.80 10.94 3.43
N SER A 176 -2.83 10.80 2.52
CA SER A 176 -3.02 11.06 1.10
C SER A 176 -2.72 9.80 0.30
N LEU A 177 -3.33 9.67 -0.87
CA LEU A 177 -2.95 8.67 -1.86
C LEU A 177 -1.89 9.26 -2.78
N LEU A 178 -0.73 8.62 -2.84
CA LEU A 178 0.25 8.76 -3.91
C LEU A 178 -0.13 7.81 -5.05
N TYR A 179 -0.51 8.36 -6.19
CA TYR A 179 -0.72 7.60 -7.41
C TYR A 179 0.46 7.84 -8.37
N ARG A 180 1.13 6.76 -8.77
CA ARG A 180 2.31 6.77 -9.66
C ARG A 180 2.12 5.77 -10.80
N PRO A 181 1.44 6.15 -11.88
CA PRO A 181 1.32 5.31 -13.05
C PRO A 181 2.66 5.22 -13.79
N GLU A 182 2.66 4.47 -14.89
CA GLU A 182 3.81 4.26 -15.76
C GLU A 182 4.39 5.56 -16.32
N ASP A 183 3.56 6.57 -16.61
CA ASP A 183 4.02 7.92 -16.94
C ASP A 183 4.20 8.76 -15.67
N ALA A 184 5.46 9.05 -15.34
CA ALA A 184 5.80 9.84 -14.16
C ALA A 184 5.16 11.25 -14.16
N LYS A 185 4.83 11.80 -15.33
CA LYS A 185 4.15 13.12 -15.44
C LYS A 185 2.74 13.12 -14.86
N GLU A 186 2.13 11.95 -14.75
CA GLU A 186 0.79 11.78 -14.19
C GLU A 186 0.83 11.42 -12.70
N THR A 187 2.02 11.46 -12.08
CA THR A 187 2.15 11.28 -10.63
C THR A 187 1.35 12.35 -9.90
N THR A 188 0.46 11.92 -9.01
CA THR A 188 -0.43 12.81 -8.27
C THR A 188 -0.52 12.44 -6.80
N ILE A 189 -0.69 13.45 -5.95
CA ILE A 189 -0.95 13.30 -4.52
C ILE A 189 -2.37 13.79 -4.25
N ILE A 190 -3.18 12.92 -3.67
CA ILE A 190 -4.61 13.12 -3.47
C ILE A 190 -4.91 13.05 -1.99
N GLN A 191 -5.32 14.17 -1.39
CA GLN A 191 -5.74 14.20 0.01
C GLN A 191 -7.03 13.39 0.18
N LEU A 192 -6.97 12.29 0.94
CA LEU A 192 -8.13 11.41 1.12
C LEU A 192 -9.12 12.03 2.12
N LYS A 193 -10.40 11.98 1.77
CA LYS A 193 -11.52 12.31 2.66
C LYS A 193 -11.93 11.06 3.43
N LEU A 194 -11.29 10.83 4.56
CA LEU A 194 -11.60 9.69 5.42
C LEU A 194 -12.99 9.82 6.05
N SER A 195 -13.79 8.75 5.97
CA SER A 195 -15.03 8.57 6.74
C SER A 195 -14.78 7.72 8.00
#